data_AF-A0AA40YN08-F1
#
_entry.id   AF-A0AA40YN08-F1
#
_cell.length_a   1.000
_cell.length_b   1.000
_cell.length_c   1.000
_cell.angle_alpha   90.00
_cell.angle_beta   90.00
_cell.angle_gamma   90.00
#
_symmetry.space_group_name_H-M   'P 1'
#
loop_
_entity.id
_entity.type
_entity.pdbx_description
1 polymer ?
#
loop_
_entity_poly.entity_id
_entity_poly.type
_entity_poly.pdbx_seq_one_letter_code
_entity_poly.pdbx_strand_id
1 'polypeptide(L)'
;MTDAILHGNMMDHATPALRDMYETVFGNVAATYREFFGEALPESQKSSWPLLLIQPVVVLMFLRRINYQAEDGMATGHTLYPTYKLFTKKVLRHVGLSFDEQTDTILRRMETDFYNAFLQALPREKMLPTIHVRLDYQDNLLAQHIQRMIMTTEMLNVVFVTDEEETPDIVIADHLTMSDETTLFVWPSSPSFAEYDIFLHTATKKMMAIFEKQIY
;
A
#
# COMPACT_ATOMS: atom_id res chain seq x y z
N MET A 1 25.97 5.70 -8.69
CA MET A 1 25.71 6.82 -9.64
C MET A 1 25.49 6.36 -11.08
N THR A 2 25.83 5.13 -11.45
CA THR A 2 25.67 4.57 -12.81
C THR A 2 24.27 4.02 -13.10
N ASP A 3 23.53 3.55 -12.10
CA ASP A 3 22.15 3.07 -12.29
C ASP A 3 21.18 4.19 -12.67
N ALA A 4 21.19 5.31 -11.95
CA ALA A 4 20.24 6.41 -12.20
C ALA A 4 20.29 7.00 -13.62
N ILE A 5 21.42 6.87 -14.33
CA ILE A 5 21.61 7.36 -15.70
C ILE A 5 21.09 6.37 -16.75
N LEU A 6 21.06 5.07 -16.45
CA LEU A 6 20.39 4.05 -17.28
C LEU A 6 18.87 4.10 -17.11
N HIS A 7 18.38 4.51 -15.95
CA HIS A 7 16.99 4.33 -15.52
C HIS A 7 16.04 5.50 -15.89
N GLY A 8 16.57 6.71 -16.13
CA GLY A 8 15.77 7.87 -16.58
C GLY A 8 15.47 7.89 -18.09
N ASN A 9 16.27 7.20 -18.90
CA ASN A 9 16.28 7.33 -20.38
C ASN A 9 15.58 6.18 -21.12
N MET A 10 14.90 5.27 -20.42
CA MET A 10 14.25 4.13 -21.06
C MET A 10 13.12 4.55 -22.03
N MET A 11 12.41 5.63 -21.70
CA MET A 11 11.37 6.19 -22.57
C MET A 11 11.93 6.95 -23.77
N ASP A 12 13.16 7.46 -23.69
CA ASP A 12 13.81 8.16 -24.81
C ASP A 12 14.11 7.19 -25.97
N HIS A 13 14.32 5.92 -25.66
CA HIS A 13 14.56 4.84 -26.62
C HIS A 13 13.33 3.97 -26.94
N ALA A 14 12.18 4.25 -26.30
CA ALA A 14 10.94 3.54 -26.56
C ALA A 14 10.36 3.85 -27.96
N THR A 15 9.71 2.86 -28.57
CA THR A 15 8.93 3.12 -29.79
C THR A 15 7.80 4.12 -29.51
N PRO A 16 7.37 4.95 -30.48
CA PRO A 16 6.27 5.90 -30.28
C PRO A 16 5.01 5.24 -29.71
N ALA A 17 4.65 4.05 -30.21
CA ALA A 17 3.48 3.31 -29.73
C ALA A 17 3.58 2.90 -28.24
N LEU A 18 4.78 2.55 -27.77
CA LEU A 18 5.02 2.23 -26.36
C LEU A 18 4.96 3.48 -25.48
N ARG A 19 5.46 4.60 -25.98
CA ARG A 19 5.40 5.90 -25.28
C ARG A 19 3.97 6.38 -25.13
N ASP A 20 3.18 6.40 -26.21
CA ASP A 20 1.77 6.83 -26.19
C ASP A 20 0.94 5.98 -25.21
N MET A 21 1.19 4.66 -25.22
CA MET A 21 0.50 3.74 -24.33
C MET A 21 0.89 3.92 -22.87
N TYR A 22 2.19 4.13 -22.60
CA TYR A 22 2.67 4.48 -21.27
C TYR A 22 2.05 5.78 -20.77
N GLU A 23 2.07 6.85 -21.57
CA GLU A 23 1.53 8.15 -21.17
C GLU A 23 0.03 8.06 -20.84
N THR A 24 -0.72 7.27 -21.61
CA THR A 24 -2.14 7.00 -21.35
C THR A 24 -2.32 6.25 -20.01
N VAL A 25 -1.54 5.19 -19.77
CA VAL A 25 -1.61 4.41 -18.51
C VAL A 25 -1.19 5.27 -17.33
N PHE A 26 -0.10 6.03 -17.45
CA PHE A 26 0.38 6.92 -16.40
C PHE A 26 -0.62 8.05 -16.11
N GLY A 27 -1.28 8.60 -17.14
CA GLY A 27 -2.38 9.54 -16.97
C GLY A 27 -3.53 8.96 -16.13
N ASN A 28 -3.91 7.71 -16.38
CA ASN A 28 -4.91 7.00 -15.58
C ASN A 28 -4.46 6.76 -14.13
N VAL A 29 -3.19 6.43 -13.91
CA VAL A 29 -2.61 6.31 -12.56
C VAL A 29 -2.69 7.65 -11.83
N ALA A 30 -2.27 8.74 -12.47
CA ALA A 30 -2.27 10.07 -11.87
C ALA A 30 -3.70 10.59 -11.59
N ALA A 31 -4.65 10.34 -12.49
CA ALA A 31 -6.06 10.66 -12.29
C ALA A 31 -6.63 9.88 -11.11
N THR A 32 -6.42 8.56 -11.08
CA THR A 32 -6.87 7.70 -9.98
C THR A 32 -6.24 8.12 -8.65
N TYR A 33 -4.94 8.47 -8.63
CA TYR A 33 -4.25 8.97 -7.44
C TYR A 33 -4.93 10.23 -6.90
N ARG A 34 -5.25 11.18 -7.77
CA ARG A 34 -5.96 12.40 -7.37
C ARG A 34 -7.36 12.13 -6.84
N GLU A 35 -8.10 11.23 -7.47
CA GLU A 35 -9.42 10.83 -6.99
C GLU A 35 -9.36 10.09 -5.65
N PHE A 36 -8.29 9.32 -5.42
CA PHE A 36 -8.14 8.51 -4.22
C PHE A 36 -7.65 9.32 -3.01
N PHE A 37 -6.70 10.23 -3.21
CA PHE A 37 -6.04 10.98 -2.14
C PHE A 37 -6.42 12.46 -2.08
N GLY A 38 -7.16 12.97 -3.05
CA GLY A 38 -7.52 14.39 -3.14
C GLY A 38 -6.35 15.32 -3.53
N GLU A 39 -5.20 14.76 -3.89
CA GLU A 39 -3.97 15.52 -4.17
C GLU A 39 -3.27 15.04 -5.44
N ALA A 40 -2.36 15.86 -5.98
CA ALA A 40 -1.57 15.45 -7.16
C ALA A 40 -0.46 14.47 -6.78
N LEU A 41 -0.14 13.58 -7.71
CA LEU A 41 0.99 12.66 -7.56
C LEU A 41 2.31 13.45 -7.41
N PRO A 42 3.12 13.18 -6.37
CA PRO A 42 4.33 13.97 -6.10
C PRO A 42 5.31 13.97 -7.27
N GLU A 43 5.82 15.16 -7.65
CA GLU A 43 6.83 15.31 -8.71
C GLU A 43 8.09 14.46 -8.46
N SER A 44 8.47 14.30 -7.18
CA SER A 44 9.61 13.48 -6.75
C SER A 44 9.48 12.01 -7.12
N GLN A 45 8.25 11.51 -7.35
CA GLN A 45 8.00 10.12 -7.73
C GLN A 45 7.95 9.93 -9.26
N LYS A 46 7.77 11.00 -10.05
CA LYS A 46 7.59 10.91 -11.51
C LYS A 46 8.72 10.19 -12.25
N SER A 47 9.96 10.32 -11.79
CA SER A 47 11.13 9.66 -12.40
C SER A 47 11.16 8.15 -12.15
N SER A 48 10.44 7.64 -11.14
CA SER A 48 10.43 6.20 -10.80
C SER A 48 9.34 5.41 -11.54
N TRP A 49 8.26 6.08 -11.92
CA TRP A 49 7.11 5.46 -12.58
C TRP A 49 7.40 4.78 -13.91
N PRO A 50 8.27 5.31 -14.80
CA PRO A 50 8.65 4.62 -16.03
C PRO A 50 9.20 3.22 -15.75
N LEU A 51 10.06 3.07 -14.73
CA LEU A 51 10.67 1.79 -14.38
C LEU A 51 9.64 0.81 -13.83
N LEU A 52 8.73 1.29 -12.99
CA LEU A 52 7.76 0.45 -12.29
C LEU A 52 6.60 0.01 -13.19
N LEU A 53 6.21 0.84 -14.16
CA LEU A 53 5.06 0.56 -15.03
C LEU A 53 5.43 0.01 -16.41
N ILE A 54 6.69 0.06 -16.83
CA ILE A 54 7.06 -0.38 -18.18
C ILE A 54 6.70 -1.84 -18.44
N GLN A 55 7.01 -2.74 -17.50
CA GLN A 55 6.69 -4.16 -17.66
C GLN A 55 5.16 -4.38 -17.79
N PRO A 56 4.32 -3.85 -16.87
CA PRO A 56 2.87 -3.91 -17.04
C PRO A 56 2.37 -3.31 -18.37
N VAL A 57 2.94 -2.18 -18.81
CA VAL A 57 2.55 -1.52 -20.07
C VAL A 57 2.92 -2.36 -21.29
N VAL A 58 4.12 -2.94 -21.30
CA VAL A 58 4.58 -3.83 -22.38
C VAL A 58 3.71 -5.08 -22.45
N VAL A 59 3.40 -5.71 -21.31
CA VAL A 59 2.47 -6.84 -21.26
C VAL A 59 1.10 -6.45 -21.80
N LEU A 60 0.58 -5.28 -21.43
CA LEU A 60 -0.69 -4.76 -21.95
C LEU A 60 -0.63 -4.55 -23.48
N MET A 61 0.49 -4.06 -24.02
CA MET A 61 0.68 -3.95 -25.48
C MET A 61 0.60 -5.30 -26.19
N PHE A 62 1.21 -6.35 -25.60
CA PHE A 62 1.17 -7.69 -26.15
C PHE A 62 -0.19 -8.36 -25.97
N LEU A 63 -0.89 -8.10 -24.87
CA LEU A 63 -2.24 -8.64 -24.62
C LEU A 63 -3.26 -8.26 -25.67
N ARG A 64 -3.12 -7.07 -26.25
CA ARG A 64 -3.93 -6.62 -27.38
C ARG A 64 -3.63 -7.37 -28.68
N ARG A 65 -2.57 -8.19 -28.71
CA ARG A 65 -2.09 -8.93 -29.89
C ARG A 65 -2.05 -10.45 -29.71
N ILE A 66 -2.03 -10.97 -28.47
CA ILE A 66 -1.97 -12.39 -28.14
C ILE A 66 -2.78 -12.74 -26.89
N ASN A 67 -3.26 -13.97 -26.79
CA ASN A 67 -3.96 -14.49 -25.61
C ASN A 67 -2.95 -14.82 -24.49
N TYR A 68 -2.35 -13.78 -23.89
CA TYR A 68 -1.45 -13.92 -22.75
C TYR A 68 -2.25 -14.08 -21.45
N GLN A 69 -1.87 -15.07 -20.64
CA GLN A 69 -2.25 -15.19 -19.24
C GLN A 69 -0.97 -14.96 -18.46
N ALA A 70 -0.95 -13.99 -17.56
CA ALA A 70 0.18 -13.85 -16.64
C ALA A 70 0.37 -15.19 -15.93
N GLU A 71 1.60 -15.71 -15.91
CA GLU A 71 1.93 -16.82 -15.01
C GLU A 71 1.63 -16.37 -13.57
N ASP A 72 1.26 -17.30 -12.68
CA ASP A 72 1.01 -17.08 -11.26
C ASP A 72 2.31 -16.66 -10.51
N GLY A 73 2.92 -15.57 -10.95
CA GLY A 73 4.11 -14.95 -10.39
C GLY A 73 3.74 -14.30 -9.07
N MET A 74 4.03 -15.02 -7.98
CA MET A 74 3.86 -14.59 -6.59
C MET A 74 2.52 -13.89 -6.30
N ALA A 75 1.41 -14.55 -6.64
CA ALA A 75 0.08 -14.25 -6.10
C ALA A 75 -0.07 -14.61 -4.59
N THR A 76 1.04 -14.70 -3.84
CA THR A 76 1.03 -15.01 -2.40
C THR A 76 0.56 -13.85 -1.52
N GLY A 77 0.23 -12.68 -2.10
CA GLY A 77 -0.10 -11.47 -1.35
C GLY A 77 -1.54 -10.98 -1.44
N HIS A 78 -2.49 -11.74 -2.02
CA HIS A 78 -3.88 -11.28 -2.30
C HIS A 78 -4.71 -10.81 -1.09
N THR A 79 -4.16 -10.87 0.12
CA THR A 79 -4.84 -10.58 1.39
C THR A 79 -4.18 -9.55 2.28
N LEU A 80 -2.98 -9.03 1.96
CA LEU A 80 -2.27 -8.20 2.95
C LEU A 80 -2.66 -6.72 2.97
N TYR A 81 -2.94 -6.11 1.79
CA TYR A 81 -3.19 -4.67 1.72
C TYR A 81 -4.38 -4.31 0.80
N PRO A 82 -5.61 -4.19 1.35
CA PRO A 82 -6.82 -4.04 0.54
C PRO A 82 -6.89 -2.68 -0.17
N THR A 83 -6.27 -1.63 0.35
CA THR A 83 -6.21 -0.31 -0.31
C THR A 83 -5.42 -0.37 -1.60
N TYR A 84 -4.28 -1.07 -1.62
CA TYR A 84 -3.52 -1.31 -2.85
C TYR A 84 -4.38 -2.06 -3.86
N LYS A 85 -5.10 -3.09 -3.42
CA LYS A 85 -6.02 -3.84 -4.30
C LYS A 85 -7.13 -2.96 -4.88
N LEU A 86 -7.75 -2.11 -4.04
CA LEU A 86 -8.80 -1.20 -4.49
C LEU A 86 -8.25 -0.16 -5.48
N PHE A 87 -7.09 0.42 -5.18
CA PHE A 87 -6.40 1.35 -6.06
C PHE A 87 -6.07 0.69 -7.41
N THR A 88 -5.48 -0.50 -7.40
CA THR A 88 -5.19 -1.29 -8.61
C THR A 88 -6.44 -1.48 -9.46
N LYS A 89 -7.54 -1.92 -8.84
CA LYS A 89 -8.80 -2.15 -9.55
C LYS A 89 -9.36 -0.87 -10.17
N LYS A 90 -9.27 0.27 -9.47
CA LYS A 90 -9.70 1.56 -10.02
C LYS A 90 -8.83 1.97 -11.22
N VAL A 91 -7.50 1.88 -11.11
CA VAL A 91 -6.61 2.17 -12.25
C VAL A 91 -6.93 1.28 -13.45
N LEU A 92 -7.05 -0.03 -13.23
CA LEU A 92 -7.31 -0.99 -14.31
C LEU A 92 -8.67 -0.80 -14.98
N ARG A 93 -9.67 -0.30 -14.26
CA ARG A 93 -10.94 0.14 -14.85
C ARG A 93 -10.75 1.31 -15.81
N HIS A 94 -10.02 2.34 -15.40
CA HIS A 94 -9.73 3.48 -16.27
C HIS A 94 -8.87 3.08 -17.48
N VAL A 95 -7.88 2.22 -17.28
CA VAL A 95 -7.07 1.65 -18.35
C VAL A 95 -7.93 0.87 -19.35
N GLY A 96 -8.87 0.04 -18.88
CA GLY A 96 -9.81 -0.67 -19.76
C GLY A 96 -10.66 0.26 -20.60
N LEU A 97 -11.17 1.34 -20.00
CA LEU A 97 -11.92 2.36 -20.72
C LEU A 97 -11.07 3.09 -21.78
N SER A 98 -9.80 3.39 -21.49
CA SER A 98 -8.90 4.06 -22.44
C SER A 98 -8.54 3.22 -23.66
N PHE A 99 -8.59 1.89 -23.55
CA PHE A 99 -8.19 0.97 -24.63
C PHE A 99 -9.34 0.15 -25.23
N ASP A 100 -10.58 0.45 -24.85
CA ASP A 100 -11.80 -0.29 -25.28
C ASP A 100 -11.72 -1.79 -24.98
N GLU A 101 -11.10 -2.15 -23.86
CA GLU A 101 -10.94 -3.53 -23.41
C GLU A 101 -11.95 -3.83 -22.31
N GLN A 102 -12.52 -5.05 -22.34
CA GLN A 102 -13.42 -5.48 -21.28
C GLN A 102 -12.72 -5.43 -19.93
N THR A 103 -13.31 -4.70 -18.98
CA THR A 103 -12.75 -4.49 -17.64
C THR A 103 -12.38 -5.82 -16.95
N ASP A 104 -13.22 -6.85 -17.06
CA ASP A 104 -12.94 -8.16 -16.45
C ASP A 104 -11.72 -8.85 -17.08
N THR A 105 -11.50 -8.64 -18.38
CA THR A 105 -10.34 -9.20 -19.09
C THR A 105 -9.05 -8.53 -18.63
N ILE A 106 -9.04 -7.20 -18.51
CA ILE A 106 -7.88 -6.47 -18.00
C ILE A 106 -7.62 -6.81 -16.53
N LEU A 107 -8.65 -6.79 -15.68
CA LEU A 107 -8.50 -7.11 -14.27
C LEU A 107 -7.87 -8.50 -14.08
N ARG A 108 -8.43 -9.53 -14.72
CA ARG A 108 -7.92 -10.89 -14.60
C ARG A 108 -6.47 -11.04 -15.04
N ARG A 109 -6.02 -10.25 -16.02
CA ARG A 109 -4.70 -10.43 -16.64
C ARG A 109 -3.63 -9.49 -16.12
N MET A 110 -4.02 -8.33 -15.60
CA MET A 110 -3.11 -7.24 -15.23
C MET A 110 -3.13 -6.90 -13.74
N GLU A 111 -4.06 -7.43 -12.95
CA GLU A 111 -4.18 -7.09 -11.52
C GLU A 111 -2.87 -7.36 -10.77
N THR A 112 -2.24 -8.51 -10.95
CA THR A 112 -0.99 -8.86 -10.26
C THR A 112 0.17 -7.93 -10.65
N ASP A 113 0.39 -7.70 -11.94
CA ASP A 113 1.49 -6.87 -12.44
C ASP A 113 1.36 -5.42 -11.94
N PHE A 114 0.17 -4.83 -12.05
CA PHE A 114 -0.07 -3.48 -11.56
C PHE A 114 -0.05 -3.39 -10.04
N TYR A 115 -0.61 -4.38 -9.32
CA TYR A 115 -0.56 -4.43 -7.86
C TYR A 115 0.87 -4.45 -7.34
N ASN A 116 1.75 -5.27 -7.93
CA ASN A 116 3.16 -5.35 -7.55
C ASN A 116 3.92 -4.05 -7.88
N ALA A 117 3.61 -3.41 -9.00
CA ALA A 117 4.16 -2.10 -9.33
C ALA A 117 3.74 -1.04 -8.30
N PHE A 118 2.47 -1.03 -7.89
CA PHE A 118 1.96 -0.07 -6.91
C PHE A 118 2.49 -0.31 -5.50
N LEU A 119 2.67 -1.56 -5.08
CA LEU A 119 3.32 -1.89 -3.82
C LEU A 119 4.72 -1.27 -3.69
N GLN A 120 5.45 -1.15 -4.81
CA GLN A 120 6.78 -0.55 -4.84
C GLN A 120 6.73 0.98 -4.99
N ALA A 121 5.75 1.50 -5.74
CA ALA A 121 5.67 2.92 -6.08
C ALA A 121 5.03 3.79 -5.00
N LEU A 122 3.98 3.28 -4.35
CA LEU A 122 3.11 4.08 -3.49
C LEU A 122 3.50 3.94 -2.02
N PRO A 123 3.64 5.07 -1.29
CA PRO A 123 4.07 5.04 0.10
C PRO A 123 3.02 4.36 0.98
N ARG A 124 3.47 3.40 1.80
CA ARG A 124 2.62 2.63 2.72
C ARG A 124 1.81 3.53 3.63
N GLU A 125 2.41 4.59 4.13
CA GLU A 125 1.77 5.55 5.05
C GLU A 125 0.53 6.22 4.46
N LYS A 126 0.46 6.38 3.13
CA LYS A 126 -0.75 6.89 2.46
C LYS A 126 -1.72 5.78 2.07
N MET A 127 -1.20 4.61 1.74
CA MET A 127 -1.99 3.49 1.26
C MET A 127 -2.63 2.68 2.38
N LEU A 128 -2.07 2.67 3.59
CA LEU A 128 -2.62 1.91 4.71
C LEU A 128 -3.34 2.86 5.66
N PRO A 129 -4.57 2.54 6.10
CA PRO A 129 -5.22 3.30 7.15
C PRO A 129 -4.32 3.37 8.38
N THR A 130 -4.23 4.56 8.97
CA THR A 130 -3.44 4.78 10.18
C THR A 130 -4.14 4.17 11.39
N ILE A 131 -3.39 3.43 12.20
CA ILE A 131 -3.80 3.00 13.54
C ILE A 131 -3.11 3.91 14.57
N HIS A 132 -3.89 4.45 15.49
CA HIS A 132 -3.40 5.25 16.60
C HIS A 132 -3.10 4.33 17.79
N VAL A 133 -1.84 4.28 18.22
CA VAL A 133 -1.40 3.45 19.34
C VAL A 133 -0.91 4.34 20.47
N ARG A 134 -1.43 4.14 21.68
CA ARG A 134 -0.93 4.79 22.89
C ARG A 134 -0.08 3.83 23.71
N LEU A 135 1.07 4.30 24.19
CA LEU A 135 1.95 3.56 25.07
C LEU A 135 1.84 4.12 26.50
N ASP A 136 1.19 3.36 27.39
CA ASP A 136 0.97 3.73 28.79
C ASP A 136 1.97 2.97 29.67
N TYR A 137 3.22 3.46 29.67
CA TYR A 137 4.33 2.85 30.40
C TYR A 137 4.91 3.80 31.45
N GLN A 138 5.28 3.26 32.61
CA GLN A 138 6.09 3.99 33.57
C GLN A 138 7.59 3.98 33.17
N ASP A 139 8.03 2.89 32.51
CA ASP A 139 9.40 2.75 32.01
C ASP A 139 9.54 3.22 30.55
N ASN A 140 10.23 4.36 30.37
CA ASN A 140 10.51 4.94 29.07
C ASN A 140 11.37 4.06 28.15
N LEU A 141 12.25 3.22 28.70
CA LEU A 141 13.12 2.35 27.89
C LEU A 141 12.32 1.20 27.26
N LEU A 142 11.41 0.60 28.02
CA LEU A 142 10.53 -0.44 27.52
C LEU A 142 9.56 0.12 26.47
N ALA A 143 8.98 1.30 26.72
CA ALA A 143 8.12 2.00 25.75
C ALA A 143 8.85 2.24 24.42
N GLN A 144 10.09 2.77 24.46
CA GLN A 144 10.90 3.00 23.27
C GLN A 144 11.28 1.71 22.54
N HIS A 145 11.50 0.61 23.26
CA HIS A 145 11.75 -0.70 22.66
C HIS A 145 10.53 -1.21 21.90
N ILE A 146 9.36 -1.14 22.53
CA ILE A 146 8.08 -1.57 21.92
C ILE A 146 7.72 -0.69 20.72
N GLN A 147 7.88 0.63 20.85
CA GLN A 147 7.67 1.57 19.76
C GLN A 147 8.51 1.20 18.54
N ARG A 148 9.82 0.96 18.72
CA ARG A 148 10.72 0.56 17.64
C ARG A 148 10.30 -0.77 17.01
N MET A 149 9.98 -1.77 17.82
CA MET A 149 9.52 -3.07 17.34
C MET A 149 8.29 -2.94 16.43
N ILE A 150 7.29 -2.16 16.85
CA ILE A 150 6.07 -1.93 16.06
C ILE A 150 6.39 -1.12 14.79
N MET A 151 7.17 -0.04 14.89
CA MET A 151 7.53 0.80 13.73
C MET A 151 8.32 0.04 12.65
N THR A 152 9.06 -1.01 13.02
CA THR A 152 9.76 -1.86 12.04
C THR A 152 8.85 -2.86 11.33
N THR A 153 7.57 -2.94 11.70
CA THR A 153 6.62 -3.87 11.07
C THR A 153 6.04 -3.29 9.81
N GLU A 154 6.39 -3.89 8.68
CA GLU A 154 6.00 -3.43 7.34
C GLU A 154 4.50 -3.49 7.05
N MET A 155 3.77 -4.31 7.82
CA MET A 155 2.36 -4.60 7.59
C MET A 155 1.38 -3.58 8.18
N LEU A 156 1.87 -2.65 9.00
CA LEU A 156 1.05 -1.68 9.73
C LEU A 156 1.47 -0.25 9.40
N ASN A 157 0.50 0.67 9.41
CA ASN A 157 0.75 2.12 9.43
C ASN A 157 0.36 2.65 10.80
N VAL A 158 1.34 2.80 11.69
CA VAL A 158 1.10 3.14 13.11
C VAL A 158 1.60 4.54 13.40
N VAL A 159 0.75 5.33 14.07
CA VAL A 159 1.12 6.60 14.70
C VAL A 159 1.00 6.44 16.20
N PHE A 160 2.02 6.90 16.92
CA PHE A 160 2.01 6.90 18.38
C PHE A 160 1.42 8.19 18.89
N VAL A 161 0.31 8.08 19.63
CA VAL A 161 -0.40 9.22 20.21
C VAL A 161 0.00 9.39 21.65
N THR A 162 0.22 10.64 22.04
CA THR A 162 0.62 11.03 23.41
C THR A 162 -0.38 11.98 24.05
N ASP A 163 -1.31 12.53 23.27
CA ASP A 163 -2.32 13.45 23.75
C ASP A 163 -3.50 12.67 24.35
N GLU A 164 -4.02 13.14 25.48
CA GLU A 164 -5.21 12.55 26.11
C GLU A 164 -6.48 12.87 25.30
N GLU A 165 -6.45 13.90 24.44
CA GLU A 165 -7.57 14.27 23.57
C GLU A 165 -7.70 13.37 22.32
N GLU A 166 -6.63 12.69 21.90
CA GLU A 166 -6.67 11.75 20.78
C GLU A 166 -7.12 10.36 21.25
N THR A 167 -8.23 9.85 20.71
CA THR A 167 -8.74 8.51 21.05
C THR A 167 -7.89 7.43 20.38
N PRO A 168 -7.12 6.60 21.13
CA PRO A 168 -6.32 5.55 20.52
C PRO A 168 -7.17 4.37 20.07
N ASP A 169 -6.78 3.75 18.95
CA ASP A 169 -7.34 2.49 18.47
C ASP A 169 -6.88 1.30 19.33
N ILE A 170 -5.65 1.38 19.85
CA ILE A 170 -5.00 0.38 20.70
C ILE A 170 -4.22 1.08 21.82
N VAL A 171 -4.35 0.57 23.04
CA VAL A 171 -3.49 0.94 24.18
C VAL A 171 -2.59 -0.24 24.50
N ILE A 172 -1.31 0.03 24.71
CA ILE A 172 -0.34 -0.94 25.20
C ILE A 172 0.21 -0.40 26.51
N ALA A 173 0.10 -1.17 27.59
CA ALA A 173 0.45 -0.72 28.93
C ALA A 173 1.28 -1.77 29.69
N ASP A 174 2.04 -1.33 30.69
CA ASP A 174 2.74 -2.24 31.63
C ASP A 174 1.84 -2.76 32.76
N HIS A 175 0.63 -2.22 32.92
CA HIS A 175 -0.36 -2.63 33.91
C HIS A 175 -1.79 -2.57 33.34
N LEU A 176 -2.72 -3.20 34.04
CA LEU A 176 -4.13 -3.16 33.66
C LEU A 176 -4.68 -1.75 33.84
N THR A 177 -5.19 -1.16 32.75
CA THR A 177 -5.89 0.12 32.75
C THR A 177 -7.37 -0.10 32.40
N MET A 178 -8.28 0.70 32.97
CA MET A 178 -9.68 0.68 32.53
C MET A 178 -9.75 1.37 31.17
N SER A 179 -10.18 0.62 30.15
CA SER A 179 -10.28 1.12 28.79
C SER A 179 -11.68 0.78 28.27
N ASP A 180 -12.55 1.78 28.27
CA ASP A 180 -13.87 1.65 27.66
C ASP A 180 -13.69 1.79 26.13
N GLU A 181 -14.02 0.72 25.42
CA GLU A 181 -14.01 0.57 23.95
C GLU A 181 -12.65 0.46 23.23
N THR A 182 -11.54 0.90 23.82
CA THR A 182 -10.20 0.71 23.21
C THR A 182 -9.60 -0.66 23.54
N THR A 183 -8.95 -1.29 22.56
CA THR A 183 -8.30 -2.59 22.75
C THR A 183 -7.02 -2.43 23.55
N LEU A 184 -6.91 -3.16 24.66
CA LEU A 184 -5.79 -3.11 25.58
C LEU A 184 -4.88 -4.33 25.44
N PHE A 185 -3.57 -4.09 25.35
CA PHE A 185 -2.51 -5.08 25.53
C PHE A 185 -1.73 -4.75 26.80
N VAL A 186 -1.60 -5.72 27.71
CA VAL A 186 -0.82 -5.57 28.94
C VAL A 186 0.50 -6.31 28.78
N TRP A 187 1.58 -5.57 28.57
CA TRP A 187 2.94 -6.08 28.38
C TRP A 187 3.86 -5.45 29.43
N PRO A 188 3.96 -6.03 30.63
CA PRO A 188 4.86 -5.55 31.69
C PRO A 188 6.35 -5.73 31.36
N SER A 189 6.66 -6.49 30.30
CA SER A 189 7.99 -6.69 29.73
C SER A 189 7.87 -6.75 28.20
N SER A 190 8.99 -6.87 27.49
CA SER A 190 8.96 -7.14 26.04
C SER A 190 8.08 -8.36 25.76
N PRO A 191 7.13 -8.30 24.80
CA PRO A 191 6.23 -9.41 24.54
C PRO A 191 6.98 -10.60 23.96
N SER A 192 6.46 -11.79 24.22
CA SER A 192 6.81 -13.01 23.51
C SER A 192 6.35 -12.95 22.05
N PHE A 193 6.87 -13.85 21.22
CA PHE A 193 6.44 -13.98 19.82
C PHE A 193 4.91 -14.18 19.70
N ALA A 194 4.32 -15.01 20.57
CA ALA A 194 2.89 -15.28 20.53
C ALA A 194 2.04 -14.03 20.91
N GLU A 195 2.47 -13.28 21.92
CA GLU A 195 1.79 -12.03 22.30
C GLU A 195 1.89 -10.98 21.19
N TYR A 196 3.06 -10.91 20.55
CA TYR A 196 3.27 -10.01 19.42
C TYR A 196 2.42 -10.40 18.20
N ASP A 197 2.30 -11.69 17.89
CA ASP A 197 1.47 -12.19 16.78
C ASP A 197 -0.02 -11.86 17.01
N ILE A 198 -0.51 -12.00 18.24
CA ILE A 198 -1.89 -11.60 18.60
C ILE A 198 -2.09 -10.09 18.37
N PHE A 199 -1.10 -9.27 18.76
CA PHE A 199 -1.13 -7.84 18.47
C PHE A 199 -1.18 -7.57 16.97
N LEU A 200 -0.31 -8.20 16.17
CA LEU A 200 -0.28 -8.00 14.72
C LEU A 200 -1.63 -8.36 14.07
N HIS A 201 -2.22 -9.49 14.46
CA HIS A 201 -3.52 -9.92 13.94
C HIS A 201 -4.61 -8.91 14.31
N THR A 202 -4.60 -8.43 15.56
CA THR A 202 -5.60 -7.49 16.07
C THR A 202 -5.47 -6.11 15.44
N ALA A 203 -4.24 -5.60 15.31
CA ALA A 203 -3.93 -4.34 14.64
C ALA A 203 -4.34 -4.40 13.17
N THR A 204 -3.99 -5.48 12.46
CA THR A 204 -4.40 -5.67 11.07
C THR A 204 -5.93 -5.65 10.94
N LYS A 205 -6.65 -6.37 11.82
CA LYS A 205 -8.12 -6.39 11.81
C LYS A 205 -8.73 -5.00 12.04
N LYS A 206 -8.15 -4.20 12.96
CA LYS A 206 -8.59 -2.81 13.18
C LYS A 206 -8.34 -1.93 11.96
N MET A 207 -7.15 -2.01 11.36
CA MET A 207 -6.84 -1.31 10.11
C MET A 207 -7.83 -1.67 9.01
N MET A 208 -8.20 -2.95 8.86
CA MET A 208 -9.23 -3.36 7.89
C MET A 208 -10.61 -2.75 8.22
N ALA A 209 -10.99 -2.68 9.49
CA ALA A 209 -12.26 -2.07 9.89
C ALA A 209 -12.29 -0.55 9.64
N ILE A 210 -11.17 0.15 9.84
CA ILE A 210 -11.02 1.57 9.49
C ILE A 210 -11.15 1.75 7.98
N PHE A 211 -10.48 0.90 7.20
CA PHE A 211 -10.56 0.89 5.74
C PHE A 211 -11.99 0.74 5.24
N GLU A 212 -12.75 -0.23 5.78
CA GLU A 212 -14.14 -0.46 5.39
C GLU A 212 -15.01 0.78 5.63
N LYS A 213 -14.84 1.47 6.77
CA LYS A 213 -15.57 2.71 7.08
C LYS A 213 -15.20 3.89 6.19
N GLN A 214 -14.03 3.90 5.56
CA GLN A 214 -13.59 4.99 4.69
C GLN A 214 -14.11 4.85 3.25
N ILE A 215 -14.53 3.64 2.85
CA ILE A 215 -14.93 3.34 1.48
C ILE A 215 -16.46 3.35 1.29
N TYR A 216 -17.21 3.17 2.38
CA TYR A 216 -18.68 3.18 2.40
C TYR A 216 -19.20 4.38 3.17
#